data_AF-A0A538K8Y7-F1
#
_entry.id   AF-A0A538K8Y7-F1
#
_cell.length_a   1.000
_cell.length_b   1.000
_cell.length_c   1.000
_cell.angle_alpha   90.00
_cell.angle_beta   90.00
_cell.angle_gamma   90.00
#
_symmetry.space_group_name_H-M   'P 1'
#
loop_
_entity.id
_entity.type
_entity.pdbx_description
1 polymer ?
#
loop_
_entity_poly.entity_id
_entity_poly.type
_entity_poly.pdbx_seq_one_letter_code
_entity_poly.pdbx_strand_id
1 'polypeptide(L)'
;MALPRHAHRDDRSAFGPVPRARRARATCASGDRPAALRGIRHLDTRPGTCCGRARGRHRRRLACRRGRRSWPKGTPGLRPLVARRYRLGGALTFLVLFDVDGTLLLTHDEVYVEAARAALEEVYDTDAEGPDVPGDTATAHVRRALRAAGVGDAEIAAGLDHWCRSFSDRYVELLAEADTNHWQLAPHAADAIAAVELRALLTGNPAAVAHARMDRLGLGPLFPRGQGAFGCERENRTELFALARERAGNWPAQRTVSVGDTPLDVSSAHDAGCLSVGVSTGCYQAADLGDADAVIAGLAGLEAALEALES
;
A
#
# COMPACT_ATOMS: atom_id res chain seq x y z
N MET A 1 -35.46 -53.70 25.08
CA MET A 1 -35.74 -52.82 23.91
C MET A 1 -37.22 -52.51 23.93
N ALA A 2 -37.56 -51.26 24.24
CA ALA A 2 -38.92 -50.82 24.52
C ALA A 2 -39.67 -50.42 23.24
N LEU A 3 -40.97 -50.71 23.24
CA LEU A 3 -41.97 -50.31 22.25
C LEU A 3 -42.41 -48.85 22.45
N PRO A 4 -42.91 -48.17 21.40
CA PRO A 4 -43.60 -46.89 21.51
C PRO A 4 -45.12 -47.08 21.58
N ARG A 5 -45.85 -46.13 22.18
CA ARG A 5 -47.21 -45.71 21.74
C ARG A 5 -47.72 -44.52 22.54
N HIS A 6 -48.18 -43.52 21.79
CA HIS A 6 -48.98 -42.38 22.26
C HIS A 6 -50.37 -42.81 22.76
N ALA A 7 -50.88 -42.11 23.76
CA ALA A 7 -52.30 -41.85 23.94
C ALA A 7 -52.50 -40.45 24.56
N HIS A 8 -53.59 -39.81 24.16
CA HIS A 8 -53.93 -38.40 24.27
C HIS A 8 -55.07 -38.19 25.30
N ARG A 9 -55.21 -36.95 25.81
CA ARG A 9 -56.39 -36.33 26.51
C ARG A 9 -56.67 -36.76 27.95
N ASP A 10 -57.31 -35.97 28.80
CA ASP A 10 -57.53 -34.52 29.05
C ASP A 10 -58.30 -34.53 30.39
N ASP A 11 -58.00 -33.63 31.35
CA ASP A 11 -58.95 -32.71 32.01
C ASP A 11 -58.41 -32.13 33.34
N ARG A 12 -58.44 -30.77 33.41
CA ARG A 12 -58.91 -29.86 34.49
C ARG A 12 -58.40 -30.06 35.94
N SER A 13 -58.00 -29.06 36.72
CA SER A 13 -58.15 -27.59 36.65
C SER A 13 -57.49 -26.89 37.87
N ALA A 14 -57.03 -25.65 37.64
CA ALA A 14 -57.14 -24.43 38.49
C ALA A 14 -56.11 -24.04 39.58
N PHE A 15 -55.88 -22.70 39.61
CA PHE A 15 -55.22 -21.80 40.60
C PHE A 15 -53.68 -21.90 40.70
N GLY A 16 -52.83 -20.87 40.68
CA GLY A 16 -52.84 -19.40 40.78
C GLY A 16 -51.36 -18.94 41.02
N PRO A 17 -50.96 -17.65 40.91
CA PRO A 17 -49.60 -17.29 40.44
C PRO A 17 -48.65 -16.58 41.45
N VAL A 18 -47.47 -16.13 40.93
CA VAL A 18 -46.56 -15.01 41.34
C VAL A 18 -45.45 -15.35 42.39
N PRO A 19 -44.27 -14.64 42.55
CA PRO A 19 -43.60 -13.58 41.75
C PRO A 19 -42.07 -13.71 41.47
N ARG A 20 -41.61 -12.84 40.54
CA ARG A 20 -40.22 -12.34 40.35
C ARG A 20 -39.87 -11.25 41.39
N ALA A 21 -38.61 -11.20 41.83
CA ALA A 21 -38.05 -10.10 42.63
C ALA A 21 -37.08 -9.20 41.82
N ARG A 22 -37.20 -7.88 42.03
CA ARG A 22 -36.40 -6.78 41.46
C ARG A 22 -35.27 -6.36 42.41
N ARG A 23 -34.26 -5.72 41.80
CA ARG A 23 -33.07 -5.05 42.36
C ARG A 23 -33.35 -4.08 43.52
N ALA A 24 -32.34 -3.89 44.38
CA ALA A 24 -32.14 -2.68 45.19
C ALA A 24 -30.68 -2.18 45.08
N ARG A 25 -30.53 -0.85 45.07
CA ARG A 25 -29.26 -0.09 45.14
C ARG A 25 -28.91 0.20 46.60
N ALA A 26 -27.63 0.41 46.90
CA ALA A 26 -27.17 1.17 48.08
C ALA A 26 -25.88 1.95 47.74
N THR A 27 -25.72 3.08 48.42
CA THR A 27 -24.82 4.21 48.14
C THR A 27 -23.83 4.47 49.29
N CYS A 28 -22.61 4.91 48.93
CA CYS A 28 -21.67 5.84 49.61
C CYS A 28 -21.07 5.54 50.99
N ALA A 29 -19.73 5.58 51.09
CA ALA A 29 -18.96 6.51 51.95
C ALA A 29 -17.42 6.34 51.79
N SER A 30 -16.70 7.42 52.12
CA SER A 30 -15.31 7.81 51.88
C SER A 30 -14.26 7.33 52.91
N GLY A 31 -12.96 7.32 52.54
CA GLY A 31 -11.83 7.39 53.49
C GLY A 31 -10.42 7.15 52.91
N ASP A 32 -9.58 8.20 52.94
CA ASP A 32 -8.11 8.30 53.08
C ASP A 32 -7.07 7.86 52.02
N ARG A 33 -6.10 8.78 51.81
CA ARG A 33 -4.82 8.72 51.05
C ARG A 33 -3.62 8.50 51.99
N PRO A 34 -2.39 8.17 51.51
CA PRO A 34 -1.38 9.17 51.07
C PRO A 34 -0.56 8.76 49.80
N ALA A 35 -0.22 9.70 48.87
CA ALA A 35 1.10 10.33 48.56
C ALA A 35 2.27 9.34 48.26
N ALA A 36 3.14 9.43 47.24
CA ALA A 36 3.66 10.47 46.32
C ALA A 36 4.21 9.76 45.04
N LEU A 37 4.40 10.36 43.85
CA LEU A 37 5.45 11.34 43.50
C LEU A 37 5.13 12.01 42.14
N ARG A 38 5.47 13.30 42.10
CA ARG A 38 5.63 14.19 40.93
C ARG A 38 6.66 13.57 39.96
N GLY A 39 6.65 13.71 38.65
CA GLY A 39 5.99 14.61 37.71
C GLY A 39 6.99 14.85 36.57
N ILE A 40 6.56 14.98 35.31
CA ILE A 40 7.28 15.69 34.23
C ILE A 40 6.23 16.16 33.21
N ARG A 41 6.45 17.37 32.71
CA ARG A 41 5.53 18.21 31.96
C ARG A 41 5.59 17.90 30.46
N HIS A 42 4.45 18.19 29.83
CA HIS A 42 4.18 18.44 28.43
C HIS A 42 5.34 18.96 27.59
N LEU A 43 5.47 18.38 26.39
CA LEU A 43 5.71 19.15 25.16
C LEU A 43 4.71 18.68 24.09
N ASP A 44 3.84 19.63 23.74
CA ASP A 44 2.99 19.62 22.55
C ASP A 44 3.86 19.71 21.29
N THR A 45 3.67 18.79 20.35
CA THR A 45 3.85 19.06 18.93
C THR A 45 2.70 18.42 18.15
N ARG A 46 2.00 19.26 17.40
CA ARG A 46 0.76 18.96 16.66
C ARG A 46 1.08 18.13 15.41
N PRO A 47 0.30 17.09 15.07
CA PRO A 47 0.21 16.61 13.70
C PRO A 47 -0.77 17.52 12.93
N GLY A 48 -0.31 18.09 11.83
CA GLY A 48 -1.15 18.85 10.90
C GLY A 48 -2.18 17.94 10.24
N THR A 49 -3.44 18.15 10.57
CA THR A 49 -4.60 17.51 9.93
C THR A 49 -4.81 18.10 8.54
N CYS A 50 -4.67 17.28 7.49
CA CYS A 50 -5.05 17.62 6.13
C CYS A 50 -6.12 16.64 5.63
N CYS A 51 -7.34 16.71 6.19
CA CYS A 51 -8.50 15.97 5.70
C CYS A 51 -9.66 16.95 5.51
N GLY A 52 -9.67 17.65 4.38
CA GLY A 52 -10.76 18.55 3.98
C GLY A 52 -11.87 17.79 3.27
N ARG A 53 -12.97 17.54 3.98
CA ARG A 53 -14.23 17.00 3.43
C ARG A 53 -14.80 17.94 2.36
N ALA A 54 -15.24 17.39 1.23
CA ALA A 54 -16.17 18.08 0.32
C ALA A 54 -17.44 17.24 0.12
N ARG A 55 -18.55 17.68 0.73
CA ARG A 55 -19.91 17.27 0.37
C ARG A 55 -20.43 18.16 -0.75
N GLY A 56 -21.15 17.56 -1.68
CA GLY A 56 -21.40 18.09 -3.03
C GLY A 56 -22.38 19.25 -3.17
N ARG A 57 -22.61 19.61 -4.44
CA ARG A 57 -23.81 20.27 -4.97
C ARG A 57 -23.83 20.25 -6.51
N HIS A 58 -24.94 19.77 -7.05
CA HIS A 58 -25.38 19.95 -8.44
C HIS A 58 -25.25 21.39 -8.94
N ARG A 59 -24.72 21.60 -10.16
CA ARG A 59 -25.21 22.63 -11.11
C ARG A 59 -24.99 22.25 -12.58
N ARG A 60 -26.14 22.02 -13.23
CA ARG A 60 -26.60 22.51 -14.55
C ARG A 60 -25.61 22.64 -15.72
N ARG A 61 -25.94 21.83 -16.74
CA ARG A 61 -25.75 21.99 -18.19
C ARG A 61 -25.55 23.44 -18.67
N LEU A 62 -24.48 23.64 -19.43
CA LEU A 62 -24.38 24.63 -20.51
C LEU A 62 -23.81 23.93 -21.74
N ALA A 63 -24.59 23.94 -22.81
CA ALA A 63 -24.16 23.52 -24.13
C ALA A 63 -23.34 24.64 -24.78
N CYS A 64 -22.19 24.32 -25.40
CA CYS A 64 -21.62 25.19 -26.41
C CYS A 64 -20.93 24.40 -27.54
N ARG A 65 -21.61 24.46 -28.68
CA ARG A 65 -21.15 24.51 -30.08
C ARG A 65 -19.78 23.94 -30.47
N ARG A 66 -19.89 23.02 -31.44
CA ARG A 66 -18.89 22.57 -32.42
C ARG A 66 -17.94 23.69 -32.89
N GLY A 67 -16.64 23.43 -32.72
CA GLY A 67 -15.57 24.07 -33.48
C GLY A 67 -14.58 23.00 -33.92
N ARG A 68 -14.64 22.61 -35.20
CA ARG A 68 -13.63 21.75 -35.83
C ARG A 68 -12.32 22.56 -35.91
N ARG A 69 -11.26 22.10 -35.25
CA ARG A 69 -9.88 22.53 -35.52
C ARG A 69 -8.99 21.30 -35.61
N SER A 70 -8.50 21.06 -36.82
CA SER A 70 -7.51 20.04 -37.18
C SER A 70 -6.19 20.28 -36.45
N TRP A 71 -5.67 19.27 -35.78
CA TRP A 71 -4.32 19.25 -35.22
C TRP A 71 -3.33 18.62 -36.22
N PRO A 72 -2.12 19.17 -36.37
CA PRO A 72 -1.10 18.57 -37.21
C PRO A 72 -0.53 17.32 -36.53
N LYS A 73 -0.40 16.23 -37.29
CA LYS A 73 0.37 15.06 -36.89
C LYS A 73 1.85 15.42 -36.84
N GLY A 74 2.45 15.35 -35.66
CA GLY A 74 3.88 15.50 -35.46
C GLY A 74 4.27 14.94 -34.11
N THR A 75 4.65 13.67 -34.07
CA THR A 75 5.38 13.08 -32.94
C THR A 75 6.78 13.70 -32.91
N PRO A 76 7.23 14.33 -31.81
CA PRO A 76 8.64 14.59 -31.63
C PRO A 76 9.31 13.25 -31.36
N GLY A 77 10.16 12.80 -32.30
CA GLY A 77 10.93 11.58 -32.15
C GLY A 77 11.80 11.65 -30.90
N LEU A 78 11.51 10.79 -29.93
CA LEU A 78 12.43 10.47 -28.84
C LEU A 78 13.67 9.86 -29.46
N ARG A 79 14.81 10.54 -29.30
CA ARG A 79 16.11 10.01 -29.67
C ARG A 79 16.38 8.76 -28.81
N PRO A 80 16.96 7.69 -29.36
CA PRO A 80 17.32 6.53 -28.55
C PRO A 80 18.38 6.98 -27.55
N LEU A 81 18.08 6.86 -26.25
CA LEU A 81 19.09 6.92 -25.20
C LEU A 81 19.97 5.70 -25.40
N VAL A 82 21.09 5.89 -26.11
CA VAL A 82 22.11 4.88 -26.28
C VAL A 82 22.68 4.60 -24.90
N ALA A 83 22.36 3.42 -24.36
CA ALA A 83 22.94 2.93 -23.12
C ALA A 83 24.47 3.05 -23.21
N ARG A 84 25.03 3.93 -22.40
CA ARG A 84 26.46 4.16 -22.30
C ARG A 84 27.03 2.87 -21.72
N ARG A 85 27.65 2.04 -22.56
CA ARG A 85 28.36 0.84 -22.13
C ARG A 85 29.54 1.25 -21.26
N TYR A 86 29.37 1.22 -19.95
CA TYR A 86 30.50 1.14 -19.04
C TYR A 86 31.04 -0.29 -19.12
N ARG A 87 32.17 -0.46 -19.80
CA ARG A 87 33.07 -1.57 -19.49
C ARG A 87 34.12 -1.01 -18.55
N LEU A 88 34.24 -1.58 -17.36
CA LEU A 88 35.48 -1.67 -16.58
C LEU A 88 35.29 -2.84 -15.59
N GLY A 89 36.32 -3.68 -15.45
CA GLY A 89 36.22 -4.95 -14.74
C GLY A 89 35.99 -4.82 -13.23
N GLY A 90 35.31 -5.81 -12.67
CA GLY A 90 35.37 -6.15 -11.24
C GLY A 90 34.41 -5.41 -10.28
N ALA A 91 33.50 -4.56 -10.75
CA ALA A 91 32.49 -3.93 -9.89
C ALA A 91 31.36 -4.94 -9.59
N LEU A 92 31.06 -5.15 -8.31
CA LEU A 92 29.96 -6.02 -7.90
C LEU A 92 28.65 -5.23 -7.98
N THR A 93 28.01 -5.26 -9.14
CA THR A 93 26.73 -4.61 -9.44
C THR A 93 25.67 -4.96 -8.39
N PHE A 94 24.88 -4.00 -7.90
CA PHE A 94 23.70 -4.28 -7.07
C PHE A 94 22.48 -4.61 -7.92
N LEU A 95 21.58 -5.47 -7.40
CA LEU A 95 20.17 -5.48 -7.80
C LEU A 95 19.46 -4.39 -6.99
N VAL A 96 18.96 -3.35 -7.65
CA VAL A 96 18.24 -2.26 -6.98
C VAL A 96 16.74 -2.41 -7.20
N LEU A 97 16.01 -2.45 -6.10
CA LEU A 97 14.56 -2.66 -6.05
C LEU A 97 13.89 -1.34 -5.65
N PHE A 98 13.10 -0.78 -6.53
CA PHE A 98 12.44 0.52 -6.31
C PHE A 98 11.00 0.32 -5.86
N ASP A 99 10.63 0.93 -4.73
CA ASP A 99 9.23 1.15 -4.40
C ASP A 99 8.61 2.20 -5.34
N VAL A 100 7.29 2.38 -5.27
CA VAL A 100 6.53 3.23 -6.19
C VAL A 100 5.95 4.44 -5.47
N ASP A 101 5.08 4.24 -4.49
CA ASP A 101 4.36 5.34 -3.83
C ASP A 101 5.31 6.08 -2.89
N GLY A 102 5.35 7.42 -2.94
CA GLY A 102 6.26 8.22 -2.11
C GLY A 102 7.74 8.18 -2.55
N THR A 103 8.12 7.16 -3.34
CA THR A 103 9.47 7.00 -3.89
C THR A 103 9.58 7.44 -5.35
N LEU A 104 8.74 6.92 -6.24
CA LEU A 104 8.72 7.27 -7.67
C LEU A 104 7.52 8.15 -8.04
N LEU A 105 6.33 7.79 -7.56
CA LEU A 105 5.09 8.55 -7.72
C LEU A 105 4.81 9.31 -6.42
N LEU A 106 4.89 10.64 -6.47
CA LEU A 106 4.80 11.51 -5.27
C LEU A 106 3.38 12.07 -5.03
N THR A 107 2.44 11.76 -5.91
CA THR A 107 1.05 12.23 -5.81
C THR A 107 0.13 11.10 -5.42
N HIS A 108 -0.90 11.46 -4.65
CA HIS A 108 -1.99 10.55 -4.36
C HIS A 108 -2.70 10.10 -5.65
N ASP A 109 -3.00 8.81 -5.74
CA ASP A 109 -3.64 8.20 -6.89
C ASP A 109 -5.11 7.89 -6.56
N GLU A 110 -6.01 8.79 -6.94
CA GLU A 110 -7.45 8.64 -6.70
C GLU A 110 -8.04 7.43 -7.46
N VAL A 111 -7.45 7.06 -8.61
CA VAL A 111 -7.87 5.90 -9.41
C VAL A 111 -7.60 4.60 -8.66
N TYR A 112 -6.49 4.54 -7.92
CA TYR A 112 -6.17 3.41 -7.05
C TYR A 112 -7.26 3.18 -6.01
N VAL A 113 -7.66 4.26 -5.31
CA VAL A 113 -8.67 4.21 -4.25
C VAL A 113 -10.02 3.76 -4.81
N GLU A 114 -10.44 4.32 -5.96
CA GLU A 114 -11.70 3.95 -6.61
C GLU A 114 -11.69 2.47 -7.03
N ALA A 115 -10.62 2.01 -7.69
CA ALA A 115 -10.52 0.64 -8.17
C ALA A 115 -10.47 -0.38 -7.02
N ALA A 116 -9.70 -0.11 -5.97
CA ALA A 116 -9.59 -0.99 -4.81
C ALA A 116 -10.93 -1.11 -4.07
N ARG A 117 -11.64 0.00 -3.90
CA ARG A 117 -12.98 0.04 -3.31
C ARG A 117 -13.98 -0.74 -4.16
N ALA A 118 -14.00 -0.53 -5.47
CA ALA A 118 -14.91 -1.25 -6.37
C ALA A 118 -14.69 -2.78 -6.30
N ALA A 119 -13.43 -3.22 -6.21
CA ALA A 119 -13.11 -4.64 -6.05
C ALA A 119 -13.53 -5.20 -4.68
N LEU A 120 -13.47 -4.42 -3.61
CA LEU A 120 -14.00 -4.83 -2.29
C LEU A 120 -15.53 -4.99 -2.35
N GLU A 121 -16.22 -4.02 -2.95
CA GLU A 121 -17.68 -4.06 -3.11
C GLU A 121 -18.10 -5.27 -3.96
N GLU A 122 -17.36 -5.58 -5.03
CA GLU A 122 -17.63 -6.75 -5.88
C GLU A 122 -17.43 -8.09 -5.17
N VAL A 123 -16.32 -8.26 -4.45
CA VAL A 123 -15.89 -9.57 -3.94
C VAL A 123 -16.46 -9.89 -2.57
N TYR A 124 -16.62 -8.87 -1.72
CA TYR A 124 -16.98 -9.03 -0.31
C TYR A 124 -18.24 -8.26 0.10
N ASP A 125 -18.93 -7.61 -0.85
CA ASP A 125 -20.13 -6.80 -0.60
C ASP A 125 -19.90 -5.74 0.50
N THR A 126 -18.72 -5.12 0.50
CA THR A 126 -18.31 -4.14 1.51
C THR A 126 -17.40 -3.07 0.94
N ASP A 127 -17.43 -1.87 1.53
CA ASP A 127 -16.48 -0.79 1.30
C ASP A 127 -15.54 -0.60 2.50
N ALA A 128 -15.22 -1.70 3.20
CA ALA A 128 -14.44 -1.71 4.42
C ALA A 128 -13.14 -0.90 4.32
N GLU A 129 -12.98 0.05 5.25
CA GLU A 129 -11.74 0.80 5.44
C GLU A 129 -11.02 0.31 6.69
N GLY A 130 -9.70 0.10 6.58
CA GLY A 130 -8.85 -0.33 7.68
C GLY A 130 -7.81 0.74 8.07
N PRO A 131 -7.10 0.55 9.18
CA PRO A 131 -5.92 1.35 9.49
C PRO A 131 -4.92 1.28 8.33
N ASP A 132 -4.53 2.46 7.84
CA ASP A 132 -3.52 2.57 6.80
C ASP A 132 -2.12 2.33 7.39
N VAL A 133 -1.33 1.53 6.69
CA VAL A 133 0.07 1.22 7.05
C VAL A 133 0.89 1.49 5.79
N PRO A 134 1.56 2.66 5.71
CA PRO A 134 2.36 3.01 4.55
C PRO A 134 3.44 1.96 4.24
N GLY A 135 3.61 1.65 2.96
CA GLY A 135 4.53 0.64 2.46
C GLY A 135 3.99 -0.81 2.53
N ASP A 136 2.83 -1.06 3.12
CA ASP A 136 2.30 -2.42 3.27
C ASP A 136 1.83 -3.02 1.93
N THR A 137 1.65 -4.34 1.89
CA THR A 137 1.12 -5.00 0.69
C THR A 137 -0.38 -4.79 0.55
N ALA A 138 -0.86 -4.75 -0.70
CA ALA A 138 -2.28 -4.61 -1.02
C ALA A 138 -3.13 -5.69 -0.34
N THR A 139 -2.62 -6.92 -0.30
CA THR A 139 -3.29 -8.05 0.35
C THR A 139 -3.28 -7.97 1.87
N ALA A 140 -2.18 -7.54 2.49
CA ALA A 140 -2.13 -7.33 3.95
C ALA A 140 -3.04 -6.17 4.39
N HIS A 141 -3.05 -5.07 3.63
CA HIS A 141 -3.95 -3.95 3.85
C HIS A 141 -5.42 -4.39 3.80
N VAL A 142 -5.82 -5.08 2.73
CA VAL A 142 -7.21 -5.54 2.58
C VAL A 142 -7.61 -6.57 3.62
N ARG A 143 -6.75 -7.54 3.95
CA ARG A 143 -7.03 -8.47 5.05
C ARG A 143 -7.28 -7.73 6.35
N ARG A 144 -6.46 -6.72 6.67
CA ARG A 144 -6.62 -5.90 7.88
C ARG A 144 -7.94 -5.13 7.87
N ALA A 145 -8.30 -4.51 6.75
CA ALA A 145 -9.57 -3.81 6.59
C ALA A 145 -10.79 -4.73 6.77
N LEU A 146 -10.79 -5.89 6.09
CA LEU A 146 -11.87 -6.87 6.15
C LEU A 146 -12.03 -7.49 7.56
N ARG A 147 -10.91 -7.78 8.23
CA ARG A 147 -10.94 -8.22 9.64
C ARG A 147 -11.55 -7.17 10.57
N ALA A 148 -11.21 -5.89 10.37
CA ALA A 148 -11.80 -4.80 11.14
C ALA A 148 -13.31 -4.64 10.89
N ALA A 149 -13.78 -5.01 9.69
CA ALA A 149 -15.20 -5.06 9.33
C ALA A 149 -15.93 -6.35 9.80
N GLY A 150 -15.22 -7.30 10.41
CA GLY A 150 -15.79 -8.53 10.95
C GLY A 150 -15.90 -9.70 9.96
N VAL A 151 -15.27 -9.59 8.78
CA VAL A 151 -15.19 -10.70 7.82
C VAL A 151 -14.23 -11.78 8.35
N GLY A 152 -14.65 -13.05 8.26
CA GLY A 152 -13.86 -14.16 8.80
C GLY A 152 -12.65 -14.50 7.92
N ASP A 153 -11.55 -14.98 8.54
CA ASP A 153 -10.30 -15.28 7.83
C ASP A 153 -10.45 -16.26 6.66
N ALA A 154 -11.32 -17.26 6.79
CA ALA A 154 -11.58 -18.23 5.74
C ALA A 154 -12.28 -17.59 4.52
N GLU A 155 -13.19 -16.65 4.77
CA GLU A 155 -13.88 -15.90 3.72
C GLU A 155 -12.94 -14.92 3.03
N ILE A 156 -12.11 -14.20 3.78
CA ILE A 156 -11.04 -13.35 3.23
C ILE A 156 -10.09 -14.18 2.36
N ALA A 157 -9.62 -15.32 2.86
CA ALA A 157 -8.70 -16.17 2.09
C ALA A 157 -9.33 -16.68 0.79
N ALA A 158 -10.64 -17.00 0.79
CA ALA A 158 -11.35 -17.47 -0.39
C ALA A 158 -11.54 -16.39 -1.47
N GLY A 159 -11.65 -15.11 -1.07
CA GLY A 159 -11.87 -14.00 -1.99
C GLY A 159 -10.62 -13.26 -2.47
N LEU A 160 -9.47 -13.40 -1.79
CA LEU A 160 -8.33 -12.49 -1.96
C LEU A 160 -7.74 -12.51 -3.38
N ASP A 161 -7.62 -13.69 -3.98
CA ASP A 161 -7.16 -13.84 -5.36
C ASP A 161 -8.12 -13.21 -6.37
N HIS A 162 -9.43 -13.30 -6.10
CA HIS A 162 -10.44 -12.65 -6.93
C HIS A 162 -10.37 -11.13 -6.79
N TRP A 163 -10.22 -10.64 -5.56
CA TRP A 163 -10.03 -9.22 -5.28
C TRP A 163 -8.80 -8.65 -5.98
N CYS A 164 -7.65 -9.33 -5.94
CA CYS A 164 -6.43 -8.89 -6.63
C CYS A 164 -6.63 -8.76 -8.15
N ARG A 165 -7.38 -9.68 -8.78
CA ARG A 165 -7.71 -9.62 -10.22
C ARG A 165 -8.67 -8.48 -10.53
N SER A 166 -9.82 -8.42 -9.83
CA SER A 166 -10.83 -7.37 -10.02
C SER A 166 -10.21 -5.98 -9.81
N PHE A 167 -9.42 -5.80 -8.75
CA PHE A 167 -8.72 -4.55 -8.49
C PHE A 167 -7.77 -4.17 -9.63
N SER A 168 -6.94 -5.11 -10.07
CA SER A 168 -5.97 -4.88 -11.16
C SER A 168 -6.66 -4.48 -12.46
N ASP A 169 -7.70 -5.22 -12.87
CA ASP A 169 -8.43 -4.99 -14.11
C ASP A 169 -9.15 -3.64 -14.05
N ARG A 170 -9.87 -3.37 -12.95
CA ARG A 170 -10.60 -2.13 -12.73
C ARG A 170 -9.68 -0.91 -12.73
N TYR A 171 -8.50 -1.03 -12.12
CA TYR A 171 -7.51 0.04 -12.11
C TYR A 171 -7.02 0.38 -13.51
N VAL A 172 -6.65 -0.63 -14.31
CA VAL A 172 -6.16 -0.41 -15.68
C VAL A 172 -7.24 0.24 -16.55
N GLU A 173 -8.48 -0.21 -16.44
CA GLU A 173 -9.63 0.39 -17.13
C GLU A 173 -9.83 1.86 -16.77
N LEU A 174 -9.91 2.16 -15.46
CA LEU A 174 -10.11 3.52 -14.99
C LEU A 174 -8.95 4.44 -15.35
N LEU A 175 -7.72 3.96 -15.21
CA LEU A 175 -6.54 4.74 -15.52
C LEU A 175 -6.52 5.15 -17.00
N ALA A 176 -6.97 4.28 -17.92
CA ALA A 176 -7.02 4.57 -19.35
C ALA A 176 -7.82 5.84 -19.70
N GLU A 177 -8.84 6.17 -18.91
CA GLU A 177 -9.70 7.35 -19.10
C GLU A 177 -9.34 8.53 -18.18
N ALA A 178 -8.50 8.30 -17.15
CA ALA A 178 -8.18 9.30 -16.14
C ALA A 178 -7.21 10.39 -16.62
N ASP A 179 -7.48 11.64 -16.20
CA ASP A 179 -6.54 12.76 -16.32
C ASP A 179 -5.50 12.71 -15.20
N THR A 180 -4.26 12.38 -15.59
CA THR A 180 -3.12 12.27 -14.67
C THR A 180 -2.12 13.41 -14.84
N ASN A 181 -2.52 14.56 -15.41
CA ASN A 181 -1.63 15.72 -15.58
C ASN A 181 -1.09 16.27 -14.25
N HIS A 182 -1.78 15.99 -13.16
CA HIS A 182 -1.36 16.39 -11.81
C HIS A 182 -0.34 15.44 -11.20
N TRP A 183 -0.10 14.25 -11.78
CA TRP A 183 0.84 13.28 -11.22
C TRP A 183 2.26 13.80 -11.23
N GLN A 184 2.94 13.63 -10.09
CA GLN A 184 4.32 14.09 -9.94
C GLN A 184 5.24 12.88 -9.86
N LEU A 185 6.12 12.76 -10.85
CA LEU A 185 7.26 11.87 -10.81
C LEU A 185 8.33 12.46 -9.89
N ALA A 186 9.00 11.63 -9.11
CA ALA A 186 10.12 12.05 -8.29
C ALA A 186 11.23 12.69 -9.16
N PRO A 187 11.78 13.85 -8.75
CA PRO A 187 12.87 14.49 -9.48
C PRO A 187 14.05 13.54 -9.70
N HIS A 188 14.62 13.57 -10.91
CA HIS A 188 15.74 12.72 -11.33
C HIS A 188 15.45 11.20 -11.38
N ALA A 189 14.21 10.74 -11.19
CA ALA A 189 13.88 9.32 -11.19
C ALA A 189 14.34 8.59 -12.47
N ALA A 190 14.02 9.13 -13.65
CA ALA A 190 14.38 8.49 -14.92
C ALA A 190 15.89 8.29 -15.08
N ASP A 191 16.69 9.31 -14.74
CA ASP A 191 18.15 9.27 -14.86
C ASP A 191 18.75 8.32 -13.82
N ALA A 192 18.30 8.40 -12.57
CA ALA A 192 18.77 7.53 -11.49
C ALA A 192 18.47 6.05 -11.76
N ILE A 193 17.25 5.75 -12.22
CA ILE A 193 16.84 4.39 -12.60
C ILE A 193 17.66 3.90 -13.81
N ALA A 194 17.87 4.75 -14.82
CA ALA A 194 18.61 4.38 -16.03
C ALA A 194 20.10 4.12 -15.78
N ALA A 195 20.69 4.75 -14.76
CA ALA A 195 22.07 4.53 -14.33
C ALA A 195 22.27 3.16 -13.65
N VAL A 196 21.22 2.56 -13.10
CA VAL A 196 21.28 1.22 -12.51
C VAL A 196 21.11 0.14 -13.59
N GLU A 197 22.07 -0.79 -13.67
CA GLU A 197 22.01 -1.90 -14.63
C GLU A 197 20.93 -2.93 -14.27
N LEU A 198 20.96 -3.45 -13.04
CA LEU A 198 19.99 -4.43 -12.55
C LEU A 198 18.97 -3.73 -11.65
N ARG A 199 17.81 -3.43 -12.24
CA ARG A 199 16.74 -2.69 -11.59
C ARG A 199 15.41 -3.40 -11.74
N ALA A 200 14.58 -3.37 -10.71
CA ALA A 200 13.23 -3.87 -10.74
C ALA A 200 12.33 -3.09 -9.77
N LEU A 201 11.02 -3.28 -9.88
CA LEU A 201 10.07 -2.76 -8.89
C LEU A 201 9.95 -3.74 -7.72
N LEU A 202 9.84 -3.22 -6.51
CA LEU A 202 9.37 -3.97 -5.34
C LEU A 202 8.34 -3.10 -4.64
N THR A 203 7.07 -3.46 -4.71
CA THR A 203 5.99 -2.60 -4.23
C THR A 203 4.85 -3.41 -3.65
N GLY A 204 4.13 -2.78 -2.71
CA GLY A 204 2.93 -3.36 -2.13
C GLY A 204 1.75 -3.45 -3.11
N ASN A 205 1.84 -2.77 -4.25
CA ASN A 205 0.78 -2.75 -5.26
C ASN A 205 0.73 -4.04 -6.09
N PRO A 206 -0.41 -4.38 -6.70
CA PRO A 206 -0.48 -5.41 -7.73
C PRO A 206 0.41 -5.07 -8.94
N ALA A 207 0.91 -6.11 -9.63
CA ALA A 207 1.83 -5.94 -10.76
C ALA A 207 1.25 -5.08 -11.88
N ALA A 208 -0.03 -5.30 -12.24
CA ALA A 208 -0.70 -4.54 -13.29
C ALA A 208 -0.81 -3.04 -12.93
N VAL A 209 -1.14 -2.74 -11.67
CA VAL A 209 -1.23 -1.37 -11.15
C VAL A 209 0.12 -0.67 -11.22
N ALA A 210 1.16 -1.29 -10.64
CA ALA A 210 2.51 -0.74 -10.60
C ALA A 210 3.05 -0.46 -12.01
N HIS A 211 2.88 -1.41 -12.92
CA HIS A 211 3.32 -1.28 -14.30
C HIS A 211 2.52 -0.23 -15.10
N ALA A 212 1.20 -0.16 -14.92
CA ALA A 212 0.37 0.84 -15.59
C ALA A 212 0.74 2.27 -15.14
N ARG A 213 1.09 2.45 -13.84
CA ARG A 213 1.67 3.71 -13.34
C ARG A 213 2.99 4.03 -14.01
N MET A 214 3.91 3.07 -14.11
CA MET A 214 5.21 3.30 -14.77
C MET A 214 5.03 3.68 -16.24
N ASP A 215 4.12 3.02 -16.96
CA ASP A 215 3.82 3.35 -18.34
C ASP A 215 3.25 4.78 -18.45
N ARG A 216 2.34 5.16 -17.54
CA ARG A 216 1.77 6.52 -17.50
C ARG A 216 2.80 7.60 -17.19
N LEU A 217 3.78 7.30 -16.33
CA LEU A 217 4.88 8.20 -15.95
C LEU A 217 6.03 8.21 -16.98
N GLY A 218 5.95 7.41 -18.05
CA GLY A 218 7.01 7.30 -19.05
C GLY A 218 8.22 6.49 -18.60
N LEU A 219 8.13 5.78 -17.47
CA LEU A 219 9.18 4.91 -16.92
C LEU A 219 9.02 3.44 -17.36
N GLY A 220 7.91 3.08 -18.01
CA GLY A 220 7.62 1.71 -18.45
C GLY A 220 8.80 0.95 -19.08
N PRO A 221 9.51 1.52 -20.07
CA PRO A 221 10.66 0.86 -20.71
C PRO A 221 11.83 0.56 -19.77
N LEU A 222 11.91 1.21 -18.60
CA LEU A 222 12.95 0.98 -17.62
C LEU A 222 12.67 -0.23 -16.71
N PHE A 223 11.43 -0.71 -16.67
CA PHE A 223 11.01 -1.82 -15.81
C PHE A 223 10.42 -2.98 -16.65
N PRO A 224 11.26 -3.93 -17.08
CA PRO A 224 10.81 -5.09 -17.84
C PRO A 224 9.73 -5.89 -17.10
N ARG A 225 8.71 -6.33 -17.84
CA ARG A 225 7.70 -7.25 -17.31
C ARG A 225 8.35 -8.56 -16.87
N GLY A 226 7.88 -9.14 -15.77
CA GLY A 226 8.40 -10.40 -15.22
C GLY A 226 9.60 -10.26 -14.29
N GLN A 227 10.12 -9.04 -14.08
CA GLN A 227 11.07 -8.71 -13.03
C GLN A 227 10.36 -8.02 -11.86
N GLY A 228 10.97 -8.06 -10.68
CA GLY A 228 10.43 -7.45 -9.47
C GLY A 228 9.41 -8.33 -8.74
N ALA A 229 8.76 -7.76 -7.73
CA ALA A 229 7.74 -8.44 -6.92
C ALA A 229 6.67 -7.47 -6.42
N PHE A 230 5.44 -7.98 -6.30
CA PHE A 230 4.25 -7.15 -6.18
C PHE A 230 3.31 -7.67 -5.07
N GLY A 231 2.65 -6.79 -4.32
CA GLY A 231 1.94 -7.14 -3.08
C GLY A 231 0.60 -7.90 -3.23
N CYS A 232 0.24 -8.32 -4.43
CA CYS A 232 -0.77 -9.37 -4.65
C CYS A 232 -0.16 -10.77 -4.85
N GLU A 233 1.16 -10.88 -4.85
CA GLU A 233 1.87 -12.16 -5.01
C GLU A 233 2.30 -12.74 -3.67
N ARG A 234 2.58 -11.88 -2.68
CA ARG A 234 2.85 -12.25 -1.29
C ARG A 234 2.20 -11.23 -0.37
N GLU A 235 1.62 -11.72 0.71
CA GLU A 235 1.01 -10.87 1.74
C GLU A 235 2.07 -10.23 2.64
N ASN A 236 3.11 -10.99 3.00
CA ASN A 236 4.23 -10.46 3.76
C ASN A 236 5.20 -9.70 2.82
N ARG A 237 5.46 -8.41 3.10
CA ARG A 237 6.37 -7.58 2.31
C ARG A 237 7.79 -8.17 2.24
N THR A 238 8.29 -8.77 3.32
CA THR A 238 9.62 -9.41 3.36
C THR A 238 9.73 -10.54 2.32
N GLU A 239 8.65 -11.27 2.05
CA GLU A 239 8.64 -12.35 1.05
C GLU A 239 8.75 -11.84 -0.40
N LEU A 240 8.41 -10.57 -0.66
CA LEU A 240 8.58 -9.95 -1.97
C LEU A 240 10.06 -9.84 -2.37
N PHE A 241 10.97 -9.64 -1.40
CA PHE A 241 12.40 -9.57 -1.66
C PHE A 241 12.95 -10.89 -2.20
N ALA A 242 12.55 -12.01 -1.60
CA ALA A 242 12.93 -13.33 -2.06
C ALA A 242 12.43 -13.59 -3.49
N LEU A 243 11.18 -13.23 -3.78
CA LEU A 243 10.58 -13.39 -5.11
C LEU A 243 11.27 -12.51 -6.17
N ALA A 244 11.57 -11.26 -5.85
CA ALA A 244 12.26 -10.34 -6.76
C ALA A 244 13.67 -10.85 -7.09
N ARG A 245 14.40 -11.35 -6.09
CA ARG A 245 15.73 -11.95 -6.26
C ARG A 245 15.72 -13.24 -7.07
N GLU A 246 14.73 -14.11 -6.85
CA GLU A 246 14.53 -15.33 -7.65
C GLU A 246 14.38 -14.97 -9.14
N ARG A 247 13.52 -14.00 -9.45
CA ARG A 247 13.31 -13.50 -10.82
C ARG A 247 14.54 -12.85 -11.44
N ALA A 248 15.38 -12.25 -10.61
CA ALA A 248 16.67 -11.70 -11.00
C ALA A 248 17.80 -12.76 -11.09
N GLY A 249 17.45 -14.05 -11.17
CA GLY A 249 18.44 -15.13 -11.32
C GLY A 249 19.05 -15.57 -9.99
N ASN A 250 18.25 -15.62 -8.92
CA ASN A 250 18.68 -15.94 -7.55
C ASN A 250 19.75 -14.97 -7.02
N TRP A 251 19.51 -13.67 -7.21
CA TRP A 251 20.45 -12.62 -6.80
C TRP A 251 20.76 -12.68 -5.29
N PRO A 252 22.02 -12.48 -4.84
CA PRO A 252 22.35 -12.53 -3.41
C PRO A 252 21.71 -11.38 -2.62
N ALA A 253 21.19 -11.68 -1.43
CA ALA A 253 20.52 -10.68 -0.58
C ALA A 253 21.45 -9.51 -0.21
N GLN A 254 22.70 -9.79 0.15
CA GLN A 254 23.73 -8.80 0.50
C GLN A 254 24.17 -7.94 -0.70
N ARG A 255 23.71 -8.29 -1.91
CA ARG A 255 23.91 -7.53 -3.15
C ARG A 255 22.58 -7.02 -3.71
N THR A 256 21.55 -6.94 -2.88
CA THR A 256 20.25 -6.36 -3.20
C THR A 256 20.04 -5.12 -2.34
N VAL A 257 19.64 -4.02 -2.98
CA VAL A 257 19.37 -2.73 -2.32
C VAL A 257 17.91 -2.36 -2.57
N SER A 258 17.14 -2.15 -1.51
CA SER A 258 15.82 -1.53 -1.58
C SER A 258 15.95 -0.02 -1.64
N VAL A 259 15.11 0.65 -2.42
CA VAL A 259 14.96 2.11 -2.45
C VAL A 259 13.51 2.43 -2.16
N GLY A 260 13.24 3.03 -1.01
CA GLY A 260 11.88 3.29 -0.52
C GLY A 260 11.82 4.50 0.42
N ASP A 261 10.63 5.02 0.70
CA ASP A 261 10.41 6.20 1.53
C ASP A 261 9.80 5.89 2.90
N THR A 262 9.53 4.63 3.22
CA THR A 262 8.86 4.26 4.48
C THR A 262 9.78 3.48 5.44
N PRO A 263 9.55 3.56 6.77
CA PRO A 263 10.22 2.67 7.72
C PRO A 263 9.94 1.18 7.46
N LEU A 264 8.80 0.86 6.82
CA LEU A 264 8.47 -0.51 6.44
C LEU A 264 9.35 -1.01 5.28
N ASP A 265 9.76 -0.14 4.36
CA ASP A 265 10.76 -0.48 3.34
C ASP A 265 12.10 -0.85 3.95
N VAL A 266 12.54 -0.06 4.93
CA VAL A 266 13.80 -0.26 5.66
C VAL A 266 13.77 -1.59 6.41
N SER A 267 12.80 -1.77 7.30
CA SER A 267 12.68 -2.98 8.12
C SER A 267 12.49 -4.25 7.28
N SER A 268 11.66 -4.21 6.23
CA SER A 268 11.43 -5.39 5.37
C SER A 268 12.67 -5.78 4.57
N ALA A 269 13.47 -4.80 4.13
CA ALA A 269 14.74 -5.07 3.44
C ALA A 269 15.73 -5.77 4.37
N HIS A 270 15.87 -5.27 5.60
CA HIS A 270 16.76 -5.86 6.60
C HIS A 270 16.31 -7.26 7.04
N ASP A 271 15.00 -7.45 7.26
CA ASP A 271 14.43 -8.77 7.56
C ASP A 271 14.68 -9.77 6.42
N ALA A 272 14.78 -9.29 5.17
CA ALA A 272 15.15 -10.10 4.01
C ALA A 272 16.67 -10.29 3.82
N GLY A 273 17.50 -9.71 4.69
CA GLY A 273 18.96 -9.72 4.60
C GLY A 273 19.52 -8.86 3.45
N CYS A 274 18.72 -7.90 2.96
CA CYS A 274 19.07 -6.94 1.93
C CYS A 274 19.50 -5.61 2.55
N LEU A 275 20.14 -4.77 1.74
CA LEU A 275 20.46 -3.38 2.09
C LEU A 275 19.27 -2.46 1.79
N SER A 276 19.22 -1.31 2.43
CA SER A 276 18.18 -0.30 2.23
C SER A 276 18.75 1.11 2.06
N VAL A 277 18.24 1.81 1.05
CA VAL A 277 18.39 3.24 0.86
C VAL A 277 17.05 3.92 1.11
N GLY A 278 16.95 4.67 2.21
CA GLY A 278 15.79 5.48 2.53
C GLY A 278 15.78 6.78 1.73
N VAL A 279 14.66 7.12 1.09
CA VAL A 279 14.50 8.36 0.32
C VAL A 279 13.47 9.26 0.99
N SER A 280 13.87 10.43 1.46
CA SER A 280 12.97 11.35 2.17
C SER A 280 12.13 12.24 1.23
N THR A 281 11.65 11.68 0.10
CA THR A 281 10.75 12.36 -0.86
C THR A 281 9.28 12.19 -0.52
N GLY A 282 8.95 11.15 0.25
CA GLY A 282 7.59 10.84 0.69
C GLY A 282 7.17 11.59 1.95
N CYS A 283 6.32 10.97 2.76
CA CYS A 283 5.79 11.59 3.97
C CYS A 283 6.74 11.51 5.18
N TYR A 284 7.71 10.59 5.15
CA TYR A 284 8.69 10.39 6.20
C TYR A 284 9.94 11.25 5.99
N GLN A 285 10.45 11.81 7.09
CA GLN A 285 11.66 12.61 7.08
C GLN A 285 12.89 11.71 7.22
N ALA A 286 14.07 12.24 6.92
CA ALA A 286 15.33 11.49 7.04
C ALA A 286 15.55 10.85 8.43
N ALA A 287 15.05 11.49 9.50
CA ALA A 287 15.14 10.94 10.86
C ALA A 287 14.29 9.69 11.06
N ASP A 288 13.16 9.57 10.37
CA ASP A 288 12.27 8.41 10.44
C ASP A 288 12.85 7.21 9.68
N LEU A 289 13.79 7.46 8.76
CA LEU A 289 14.48 6.47 7.93
C LEU A 289 15.90 6.16 8.43
N GLY A 290 16.23 6.59 9.65
CA GLY A 290 17.59 6.55 10.20
C GLY A 290 18.18 5.15 10.38
N ASP A 291 17.35 4.11 10.34
CA ASP A 291 17.81 2.73 10.39
C ASP A 291 18.35 2.25 9.02
N ALA A 292 18.03 2.91 7.91
CA ALA A 292 18.51 2.53 6.58
C ALA A 292 20.04 2.58 6.47
N ASP A 293 20.61 1.74 5.61
CA ASP A 293 22.06 1.70 5.36
C ASP A 293 22.58 3.00 4.73
N ALA A 294 21.72 3.70 3.98
CA ALA A 294 21.93 5.09 3.59
C ALA A 294 20.59 5.85 3.52
N VAL A 295 20.63 7.17 3.77
CA VAL A 295 19.46 8.04 3.63
C VAL A 295 19.79 9.18 2.67
N ILE A 296 18.95 9.37 1.65
CA ILE A 296 19.10 10.42 0.63
C ILE A 296 17.87 11.32 0.58
N ALA A 297 18.08 12.61 0.29
CA ALA A 297 16.99 13.58 0.19
C ALA A 297 16.14 13.42 -1.10
N GLY A 298 16.63 12.64 -2.06
CA GLY A 298 16.00 12.40 -3.35
C GLY A 298 16.90 11.58 -4.27
N LEU A 299 16.35 11.11 -5.38
CA LEU A 299 16.98 10.11 -6.25
C LEU A 299 18.27 10.58 -6.94
N ALA A 300 18.56 11.89 -6.97
CA ALA A 300 19.84 12.41 -7.42
C ALA A 300 21.04 11.92 -6.57
N GLY A 301 20.80 11.55 -5.31
CA GLY A 301 21.83 11.00 -4.42
C GLY A 301 22.02 9.49 -4.52
N LEU A 302 21.25 8.79 -5.36
CA LEU A 302 21.25 7.33 -5.38
C LEU A 302 22.59 6.73 -5.79
N GLU A 303 23.24 7.28 -6.82
CA GLU A 303 24.54 6.80 -7.29
C GLU A 303 25.59 6.85 -6.17
N ALA A 304 25.73 8.00 -5.51
CA ALA A 304 26.65 8.17 -4.40
C ALA A 304 26.33 7.26 -3.19
N ALA A 305 25.04 7.02 -2.93
CA ALA A 305 24.63 6.08 -1.87
C ALA A 305 25.03 4.64 -2.20
N LEU A 306 24.84 4.20 -3.45
CA LEU A 306 25.25 2.86 -3.89
C LEU A 306 26.77 2.69 -3.82
N GLU A 307 27.56 3.68 -4.25
CA GLU A 307 29.02 3.66 -4.14
C GLU A 307 29.50 3.51 -2.67
N ALA A 308 28.83 4.19 -1.74
CA ALA A 308 29.15 4.09 -0.31
C ALA A 308 28.85 2.70 0.26
N LEU A 309 27.82 2.01 -0.24
CA LEU A 309 27.46 0.65 0.16
C LEU A 309 28.38 -0.44 -0.43
N GLU A 310 29.16 -0.13 -1.47
CA GLU A 310 30.16 -1.06 -2.02
C GLU A 310 31.46 -1.11 -1.21
N SER A 311 31.72 -0.08 -0.39
CA SER A 311 32.98 0.16 0.33
C SER A 311 33.04 -0.54 1.69
#